data_AF-A0A920A9P4-F1
#
_entry.id   AF-A0A920A9P4-F1
#
_cell.length_a   1.000
_cell.length_b   1.000
_cell.length_c   1.000
_cell.angle_alpha   90.00
_cell.angle_beta   90.00
_cell.angle_gamma   90.00
#
_symmetry.space_group_name_H-M   'P 1'
#
loop_
_entity.id
_entity.type
_entity.pdbx_description
1 polymer ?
#
loop_
_entity_poly.entity_id
_entity_poly.type
_entity_poly.pdbx_seq_one_letter_code
_entity_poly.pdbx_strand_id
1 'polypeptide(L)'
;MILNADAADKEFLSSEGINDCDVFIAVTQDDETNVICSLMAKKLGAKKTITIINKEAYFDLMDRNDLDIIISPVQITVSHILKYIRKGLVFNAHKVKKGAAEVIEMNVDDSIKKIIGKRIVDLGLNGSMNIPAICRR
;
A
#
# COMPACT_ATOMS: atom_id res chain seq x y z
N MET A 1 -21.56 18.25 -6.10
CA MET A 1 -21.37 19.51 -5.35
C MET A 1 -19.89 19.85 -5.38
N ILE A 2 -19.53 21.13 -5.42
CA ILE A 2 -18.14 21.60 -5.35
C ILE A 2 -18.12 22.69 -4.28
N LEU A 3 -17.20 22.56 -3.32
CA LEU A 3 -17.06 23.49 -2.20
C LEU A 3 -15.66 24.10 -2.24
N ASN A 4 -15.57 25.40 -1.96
CA ASN A 4 -14.30 26.10 -1.85
C ASN A 4 -14.08 26.44 -0.37
N ALA A 5 -13.24 25.65 0.29
CA ALA A 5 -12.91 25.78 1.70
C ALA A 5 -11.58 25.08 1.97
N ASP A 6 -11.01 25.35 3.15
CA ASP A 6 -9.88 24.60 3.66
C ASP A 6 -10.35 23.25 4.21
N ALA A 7 -9.77 22.16 3.71
CA ALA A 7 -10.08 20.81 4.18
C ALA A 7 -9.53 20.53 5.60
N ALA A 8 -8.68 21.42 6.13
CA ALA A 8 -8.24 21.42 7.51
C ALA A 8 -9.12 22.30 8.43
N ASP A 9 -10.25 22.83 7.94
CA ASP A 9 -11.23 23.54 8.76
C ASP A 9 -12.23 22.56 9.39
N LYS A 10 -12.22 22.51 10.72
CA LYS A 10 -13.04 21.60 11.52
C LYS A 10 -14.52 21.96 11.45
N GLU A 11 -14.82 23.25 11.49
CA GLU A 11 -16.20 23.74 11.50
C GLU A 11 -16.85 23.46 10.16
N PHE A 12 -16.10 23.71 9.07
CA PHE A 12 -16.52 23.37 7.71
C PHE A 12 -16.76 21.87 7.52
N LEU A 13 -15.81 21.00 7.90
CA LEU A 13 -16.01 19.56 7.76
C LEU A 13 -17.23 19.07 8.58
N SER A 14 -17.42 19.63 9.77
CA SER A 14 -18.55 19.27 10.63
C SER A 14 -19.89 19.71 10.04
N SER A 15 -19.97 20.91 9.43
CA SER A 15 -21.20 21.40 8.77
C SER A 15 -21.56 20.59 7.53
N GLU A 16 -20.57 20.03 6.85
CA GLU A 16 -20.75 19.20 5.64
C GLU A 16 -20.99 17.71 5.96
N GLY A 17 -21.24 17.35 7.23
CA GLY A 17 -21.66 16.00 7.59
C GLY A 17 -20.54 14.95 7.52
N ILE A 18 -19.28 15.34 7.82
CA ILE A 18 -18.13 14.43 7.81
C ILE A 18 -18.32 13.17 8.68
N ASN A 19 -19.16 13.23 9.72
CA ASN A 19 -19.46 12.10 10.60
C ASN A 19 -20.20 10.96 9.87
N ASP A 20 -20.96 11.28 8.81
CA ASP A 20 -21.66 10.29 7.99
C ASP A 20 -20.83 9.87 6.76
N CYS A 21 -19.62 10.41 6.61
CA CYS A 21 -18.74 10.14 5.48
C CYS A 21 -18.21 8.70 5.52
N ASP A 22 -18.53 7.92 4.49
CA ASP A 22 -18.01 6.56 4.35
C ASP A 22 -16.49 6.55 4.10
N VAL A 23 -16.00 7.43 3.24
CA VAL A 23 -14.59 7.52 2.86
C VAL A 23 -14.19 8.97 2.63
N PHE A 24 -13.22 9.45 3.42
CA PHE A 24 -12.54 10.72 3.19
C PHE A 24 -11.23 10.49 2.45
N ILE A 25 -10.96 11.27 1.39
CA ILE A 25 -9.77 11.10 0.56
C ILE A 25 -9.03 12.43 0.47
N ALA A 26 -7.78 12.46 0.94
CA ALA A 26 -6.91 13.64 0.86
C ALA A 26 -5.82 13.44 -0.21
N VAL A 27 -5.92 14.21 -1.30
CA VAL A 27 -5.11 14.07 -2.52
C VAL A 27 -4.52 15.39 -3.03
N THR A 28 -4.22 16.32 -2.12
CA THR A 28 -3.54 17.57 -2.46
C THR A 28 -2.06 17.34 -2.78
N GLN A 29 -1.37 18.38 -3.25
CA GLN A 29 0.08 18.32 -3.51
C GLN A 29 0.93 18.38 -2.24
N ASP A 30 0.33 18.69 -1.09
CA ASP A 30 1.02 18.85 0.18
C ASP A 30 0.74 17.64 1.09
N ASP A 31 1.78 16.85 1.35
CA ASP A 31 1.69 15.68 2.22
C ASP A 31 1.22 16.04 3.65
N GLU A 32 1.66 17.17 4.22
CA GLU A 32 1.27 17.60 5.57
C GLU A 32 -0.21 17.95 5.63
N THR A 33 -0.69 18.66 4.60
CA THR A 33 -2.11 18.97 4.45
C THR A 33 -2.92 17.68 4.36
N ASN A 34 -2.49 16.72 3.54
CA ASN A 34 -3.20 15.45 3.37
C ASN A 34 -3.31 14.66 4.68
N VAL A 35 -2.20 14.61 5.42
CA VAL A 35 -2.12 13.98 6.73
C VAL A 35 -3.06 14.65 7.71
N ILE A 36 -2.93 15.97 7.91
CA ILE A 36 -3.73 16.72 8.90
C ILE A 36 -5.22 16.61 8.60
N CYS A 37 -5.62 16.79 7.34
CA CYS A 37 -7.02 16.68 6.92
C CYS A 37 -7.57 15.28 7.18
N SER A 38 -6.81 14.24 6.87
CA SER A 38 -7.26 12.85 7.05
C SER A 38 -7.38 12.49 8.53
N LEU A 39 -6.42 12.91 9.37
CA LEU A 39 -6.49 12.74 10.81
C LEU A 39 -7.70 13.46 11.40
N MET A 40 -7.97 14.69 10.93
CA MET A 40 -9.11 15.45 11.39
C MET A 40 -10.43 14.81 10.96
N ALA A 41 -10.57 14.42 9.71
CA ALA A 41 -11.74 13.71 9.20
C ALA A 41 -12.01 12.43 10.01
N LYS A 42 -10.96 11.64 10.30
CA LYS A 42 -11.06 10.44 11.14
C LYS A 42 -11.57 10.76 12.54
N LYS A 43 -11.04 11.81 13.17
CA LYS A 43 -11.44 12.27 14.49
C LYS A 43 -12.88 12.81 14.52
N LEU A 44 -13.36 13.37 13.42
CA LEU A 44 -14.72 13.90 13.27
C LEU A 44 -15.75 12.85 12.87
N GLY A 45 -15.35 11.61 12.63
CA GLY A 45 -16.26 10.47 12.45
C GLY A 45 -16.24 9.81 11.08
N ALA A 46 -15.39 10.24 10.14
CA ALA A 46 -15.27 9.55 8.86
C ALA A 46 -14.91 8.07 9.06
N LYS A 47 -15.68 7.17 8.44
CA LYS A 47 -15.53 5.71 8.66
C LYS A 47 -14.17 5.22 8.17
N LYS A 48 -13.73 5.72 7.01
CA LYS A 48 -12.43 5.40 6.40
C LYS A 48 -11.71 6.63 5.86
N THR A 49 -10.38 6.59 5.91
CA THR A 49 -9.52 7.61 5.29
C THR A 49 -8.55 7.01 4.27
N ILE A 50 -8.36 7.71 3.16
CA ILE A 50 -7.33 7.42 2.16
C ILE A 50 -6.45 8.67 1.99
N THR A 51 -5.15 8.51 2.19
CA THR A 51 -4.23 9.65 2.21
C THR A 51 -3.08 9.41 1.25
N ILE A 52 -2.83 10.35 0.34
CA ILE A 52 -1.63 10.33 -0.50
C ILE A 52 -0.44 10.93 0.27
N ILE A 53 0.67 10.21 0.30
CA ILE A 53 1.91 10.64 0.98
C ILE A 53 3.12 10.23 0.13
N ASN A 54 3.95 11.20 -0.24
CA ASN A 54 5.15 10.98 -1.04
C ASN A 54 6.40 10.79 -0.19
N LYS A 55 6.51 11.49 0.95
CA LYS A 55 7.67 11.40 1.85
C LYS A 55 7.54 10.21 2.81
N GLU A 56 8.47 9.25 2.71
CA GLU A 56 8.46 8.06 3.58
C GLU A 56 8.62 8.39 5.08
N ALA A 57 9.25 9.51 5.41
CA ALA A 57 9.46 9.94 6.81
C ALA A 57 8.15 10.06 7.61
N TYR A 58 7.01 10.33 6.96
CA TYR A 58 5.72 10.37 7.67
C TYR A 58 5.19 8.98 8.04
N PHE A 59 5.64 7.90 7.37
CA PHE A 59 5.18 6.54 7.70
C PHE A 59 5.67 6.04 9.05
N ASP A 60 6.82 6.55 9.50
CA ASP A 60 7.45 6.17 10.76
C ASP A 60 6.91 6.98 11.95
N LEU A 61 6.33 8.16 11.67
CA LEU A 61 5.74 9.05 12.67
C LEU A 61 4.28 8.71 13.01
N MET A 62 3.64 7.83 12.24
CA MET A 62 2.22 7.51 12.36
C MET A 62 1.98 6.15 12.98
N ASP A 63 1.08 6.10 13.95
CA ASP A 63 0.59 4.85 14.51
C ASP A 63 -0.38 4.16 13.55
N ARG A 64 -0.51 2.84 13.70
CA ARG A 64 -1.34 2.01 12.81
C ARG A 64 -2.83 2.35 12.82
N ASN A 65 -3.29 3.13 13.79
CA ASN A 65 -4.70 3.48 13.95
C ASN A 65 -5.04 4.91 13.46
N ASP A 66 -4.04 5.69 13.07
CA ASP A 66 -4.23 7.10 12.75
C ASP A 66 -4.85 7.31 11.35
N LEU A 67 -4.41 6.52 10.37
CA LEU A 67 -4.89 6.54 8.98
C LEU A 67 -5.19 5.12 8.51
N ASP A 68 -6.31 4.91 7.80
CA ASP A 68 -6.69 3.57 7.36
C ASP A 68 -5.88 3.09 6.14
N ILE A 69 -5.74 3.95 5.13
CA ILE A 69 -5.07 3.60 3.87
C ILE A 69 -4.14 4.74 3.47
N ILE A 70 -2.89 4.37 3.19
CA ILE A 70 -1.86 5.31 2.75
C ILE A 70 -1.37 4.89 1.38
N ILE A 71 -1.37 5.83 0.43
CA ILE A 71 -0.93 5.62 -0.95
C ILE A 71 0.34 6.43 -1.17
N SER A 72 1.42 5.75 -1.58
CA SER A 72 2.66 6.41 -2.00
C SER A 72 2.88 6.24 -3.51
N PRO A 73 2.61 7.27 -4.31
CA PRO A 73 2.89 7.25 -5.75
C PRO A 73 4.35 6.96 -6.05
N VAL A 74 5.27 7.46 -5.22
CA VAL A 74 6.71 7.21 -5.33
C VAL A 74 7.00 5.72 -5.18
N GLN A 75 6.49 5.07 -4.12
CA GLN A 75 6.71 3.63 -3.93
C GLN A 75 6.04 2.78 -5.02
N ILE A 76 4.86 3.18 -5.50
CA ILE A 76 4.18 2.52 -6.61
C ILE A 76 5.04 2.61 -7.88
N THR A 77 5.57 3.79 -8.18
CA THR A 77 6.42 4.05 -9.35
C THR A 77 7.73 3.28 -9.28
N VAL A 78 8.41 3.31 -8.13
CA VAL A 78 9.63 2.52 -7.88
C VAL A 78 9.35 1.04 -8.06
N SER A 79 8.26 0.52 -7.48
CA SER A 79 7.86 -0.87 -7.64
C SER A 79 7.58 -1.21 -9.10
N HIS A 80 6.96 -0.31 -9.86
CA HIS A 80 6.69 -0.49 -11.28
C HIS A 80 7.98 -0.55 -12.11
N ILE A 81 8.94 0.34 -11.85
CA ILE A 81 10.25 0.37 -12.54
C ILE A 81 11.07 -0.88 -12.21
N LEU A 82 11.11 -1.30 -10.94
CA LEU A 82 11.86 -2.48 -10.51
C LEU A 82 11.42 -3.76 -11.22
N LYS A 83 10.17 -3.87 -11.66
CA LYS A 83 9.69 -5.00 -12.47
C LYS A 83 10.44 -5.15 -13.79
N TYR A 84 10.86 -4.05 -14.41
CA TYR A 84 11.60 -4.08 -15.69
C TYR A 84 13.11 -4.22 -15.52
N ILE A 85 13.66 -3.79 -14.37
CA ILE A 85 15.09 -3.89 -14.08
C ILE A 85 15.46 -5.31 -13.62
N ARG A 86 14.57 -6.00 -12.90
CA ARG A 86 14.83 -7.37 -12.42
C ARG A 86 14.94 -8.32 -13.61
N LYS A 87 16.17 -8.81 -13.84
CA LYS A 87 16.48 -9.84 -14.84
C LYS A 87 16.41 -11.23 -14.20
N GLY A 88 15.88 -12.22 -14.92
CA GLY A 88 15.83 -13.63 -14.50
C GLY A 88 14.41 -14.20 -14.43
N LEU A 89 14.21 -15.19 -13.57
CA LEU A 89 12.94 -15.92 -13.42
C LEU A 89 11.88 -15.16 -12.62
N VAL A 90 12.28 -14.08 -11.93
CA VAL A 90 11.41 -13.26 -11.09
C VAL A 90 10.67 -12.24 -11.94
N PHE A 91 9.35 -12.38 -12.03
CA PHE A 91 8.48 -11.54 -12.87
C PHE A 91 7.90 -10.35 -12.11
N ASN A 92 7.57 -10.53 -10.83
CA ASN A 92 7.10 -9.44 -9.97
C ASN A 92 7.68 -9.58 -8.58
N ALA A 93 7.87 -8.44 -7.92
CA ALA A 93 8.07 -8.41 -6.50
C ALA A 93 7.32 -7.25 -5.87
N HIS A 94 6.71 -7.51 -4.73
CA HIS A 94 5.88 -6.56 -4.01
C HIS A 94 6.27 -6.54 -2.54
N LYS A 95 6.61 -5.36 -2.01
CA LYS A 95 6.82 -5.19 -0.58
C LYS A 95 5.46 -5.21 0.13
N VAL A 96 5.38 -5.94 1.25
CA VAL A 96 4.19 -6.06 2.09
C VAL A 96 4.54 -5.65 3.52
N LYS A 97 3.56 -5.15 4.29
CA LYS A 97 3.75 -4.67 5.68
C LYS A 97 4.92 -3.67 5.83
N LYS A 98 4.88 -2.55 5.10
CA LYS A 98 5.94 -1.51 5.14
C LYS A 98 7.35 -2.06 4.86
N GLY A 99 7.48 -3.09 4.03
CA GLY A 99 8.78 -3.71 3.68
C GLY A 99 9.26 -4.81 4.63
N ALA A 100 8.48 -5.16 5.66
CA ALA A 100 8.81 -6.29 6.55
C ALA A 100 8.73 -7.66 5.84
N ALA A 101 8.07 -7.73 4.68
CA ALA A 101 8.04 -8.91 3.84
C ALA A 101 8.08 -8.51 2.35
N GLU A 102 8.54 -9.43 1.51
CA GLU A 102 8.52 -9.30 0.04
C GLU A 102 7.83 -10.52 -0.54
N VAL A 103 6.84 -10.29 -1.40
CA VAL A 103 6.21 -11.34 -2.21
C VAL A 103 6.92 -11.34 -3.55
N ILE A 104 7.38 -12.52 -3.97
CA ILE A 104 8.10 -12.72 -5.23
C ILE A 104 7.28 -13.66 -6.10
N GLU A 105 7.01 -13.24 -7.33
CA GLU A 105 6.44 -14.10 -8.37
C GLU A 105 7.55 -14.56 -9.30
N MET A 106 7.60 -15.87 -9.55
CA MET A 106 8.60 -16.50 -10.39
C MET A 106 7.93 -17.36 -11.45
N ASN A 107 8.37 -17.23 -12.70
CA ASN A 107 8.04 -18.19 -13.74
C ASN A 107 8.95 -19.41 -13.60
N VAL A 108 8.35 -20.59 -13.61
CA VAL A 108 9.06 -21.86 -13.60
C VAL A 108 8.91 -22.45 -15.00
N ASP A 109 10.02 -22.49 -15.75
CA ASP A 109 10.11 -23.13 -17.06
C ASP A 109 10.99 -24.39 -17.01
N ASP A 110 11.06 -25.11 -18.13
CA ASP A 110 11.80 -26.38 -18.27
C ASP A 110 13.31 -26.26 -17.95
N SER A 111 13.86 -25.04 -17.86
CA SER A 111 15.23 -24.83 -17.42
C SER A 111 15.41 -25.12 -15.92
N ILE A 112 14.35 -25.05 -15.11
CA ILE A 112 14.40 -25.28 -13.66
C ILE A 112 13.96 -26.71 -13.28
N LYS A 113 14.70 -27.72 -13.76
CA LYS A 113 14.44 -29.14 -13.47
C LYS A 113 14.44 -29.50 -11.98
N LYS A 114 15.01 -28.65 -11.12
CA LYS A 114 15.06 -28.87 -9.67
C LYS A 114 13.73 -28.62 -8.95
N ILE A 115 12.80 -27.89 -9.57
CA ILE A 115 11.50 -27.50 -8.98
C ILE A 115 10.35 -28.23 -9.70
N ILE A 116 10.44 -28.40 -11.03
CA ILE A 116 9.39 -29.07 -11.82
C ILE A 116 9.16 -30.50 -11.32
N GLY A 117 7.89 -30.85 -11.15
CA GLY A 117 7.46 -32.20 -10.76
C GLY A 117 7.65 -32.54 -9.28
N LYS A 118 8.24 -31.65 -8.47
CA LYS A 118 8.38 -31.87 -7.02
C LYS A 118 7.17 -31.35 -6.26
N ARG A 119 6.86 -31.98 -5.12
CA ARG A 119 5.87 -31.43 -4.19
C ARG A 119 6.49 -30.25 -3.45
N ILE A 120 5.67 -29.26 -3.07
CA ILE A 120 6.13 -28.08 -2.32
C ILE A 120 6.90 -28.46 -1.05
N VAL A 121 6.41 -29.48 -0.33
CA VAL A 121 7.03 -30.00 0.89
C VAL A 121 8.44 -30.56 0.67
N ASP A 122 8.76 -31.00 -0.55
CA ASP A 122 10.06 -31.58 -0.89
C ASP A 122 11.07 -30.52 -1.36
N LEU A 123 10.68 -29.23 -1.44
CA LEU A 123 11.53 -28.13 -1.90
C LEU A 123 12.52 -27.63 -0.83
N GLY A 124 12.40 -28.09 0.41
CA GLY A 124 13.32 -27.70 1.50
C GLY A 124 13.28 -26.21 1.81
N LEU A 125 12.11 -25.58 1.68
CA LEU A 125 11.92 -24.17 2.00
C LEU A 125 12.30 -23.92 3.48
N ASN A 126 13.16 -22.94 3.71
CA ASN A 126 13.49 -22.50 5.07
C ASN A 126 12.31 -21.71 5.66
N GLY A 127 12.24 -21.59 6.99
CA GLY A 127 11.13 -20.91 7.68
C GLY A 127 10.92 -19.43 7.32
N SER A 128 11.84 -18.83 6.55
CA SER A 128 11.74 -17.46 6.02
C SER A 128 11.01 -17.36 4.68
N MET A 129 10.66 -18.48 4.02
CA MET A 129 10.07 -18.48 2.68
C MET A 129 8.87 -19.41 2.60
N ASN A 130 7.74 -18.88 2.13
CA ASN A 130 6.50 -19.62 1.94
C ASN A 130 6.01 -19.47 0.51
N ILE A 131 5.34 -20.50 -0.03
CA ILE A 131 4.68 -20.47 -1.34
C ILE A 131 3.17 -20.34 -1.10
N PRO A 132 2.61 -19.12 -1.16
CA PRO A 132 1.19 -18.89 -0.84
C PRO A 132 0.25 -19.26 -1.99
N ALA A 133 0.72 -19.26 -3.23
CA ALA A 133 -0.08 -19.52 -4.42
C ALA A 133 0.76 -20.08 -5.56
N ILE A 134 0.12 -20.83 -6.45
CA ILE A 134 0.68 -21.28 -7.73
C ILE A 134 -0.33 -20.95 -8.82
N CYS A 135 0.10 -20.22 -9.84
CA CYS A 135 -0.69 -19.97 -11.04
C CYS A 135 -0.24 -20.93 -12.15
N ARG A 136 -1.16 -21.74 -12.68
CA ARG A 136 -0.95 -22.59 -13.86
C ARG A 136 -1.85 -22.08 -14.96
N ARG A 137 -1.28 -21.74 -16.12
CA ARG A 137 -2.03 -21.38 -17.34
C ARG A 137 -1.96 -22.51 -18.34
#